data_AF-A0A6V7K2Q4-F1
#
_entry.id   AF-A0A6V7K2Q4-F1
#
_cell.length_a   1.000
_cell.length_b   1.000
_cell.length_c   1.000
_cell.angle_alpha   90.00
_cell.angle_beta   90.00
_cell.angle_gamma   90.00
#
_symmetry.space_group_name_H-M   'P 1'
#
loop_
_entity.id
_entity.type
_entity.pdbx_description
1 polymer ?
#
loop_
_entity_poly.entity_id
_entity_poly.type
_entity_poly.pdbx_seq_one_letter_code
_entity_poly.pdbx_strand_id
1 'polypeptide(L)'
;YLEGLCTSLYDILRPSIIHINHLETLAEICCILRIEMLEEHVQNHLEALEGFGNICLQLLHDAQERLVFRTHLYLQSDILGYNPSPGDLAYPSKLKMMEDIAESLREETRQAKIKKISVSSISSVSSVNSNNQEDAGRFVPIAGFEPSHKASSFNLVTNSPADLHGMWYPTVRRTLVCLSRLYRCLDRPVFQSLSREAINYCIDSIETAKEKIEAKATSLDALLFQVKHLLILREQIAPFQ
;
A
#
# COMPACT_ATOMS: atom_id res chain seq x y z
N TYR A 1 34.61 28.10 5.00
CA TYR A 1 34.28 27.50 6.32
C TYR A 1 32.98 26.69 6.25
N LEU A 2 31.87 27.29 5.80
CA LEU A 2 30.58 26.60 5.64
C LEU A 2 30.66 25.40 4.69
N GLU A 3 31.37 25.55 3.57
CA GLU A 3 31.60 24.49 2.58
C GLU A 3 32.29 23.26 3.19
N GLY A 4 33.36 23.45 3.96
CA GLY A 4 34.06 22.35 4.63
C GLY A 4 33.22 21.64 5.70
N LEU A 5 32.31 22.36 6.36
CA LEU A 5 31.34 21.76 7.27
C LEU A 5 30.27 20.97 6.51
N CYS A 6 29.83 21.46 5.35
CA CYS A 6 28.90 20.75 4.46
C CYS A 6 29.53 19.46 3.91
N THR A 7 30.80 19.50 3.49
CA THR A 7 31.54 18.30 3.06
C THR A 7 31.69 17.31 4.21
N SER A 8 32.07 17.77 5.41
CA SER A 8 32.16 16.88 6.57
C SER A 8 30.81 16.25 6.93
N LEU A 9 29.71 16.98 6.78
CA LEU A 9 28.35 16.45 6.98
C LEU A 9 28.00 15.40 5.94
N TYR A 10 28.35 15.62 4.67
CA TYR A 10 28.20 14.62 3.61
C TYR A 10 28.98 13.34 3.92
N ASP A 11 30.25 13.45 4.31
CA ASP A 11 31.11 12.30 4.59
C ASP A 11 30.60 11.45 5.76
N ILE A 12 29.89 12.06 6.71
CA ILE A 12 29.28 11.37 7.86
C ILE A 12 27.93 10.73 7.48
N LEU A 13 27.09 11.44 6.71
CA LEU A 13 25.74 10.98 6.38
C LEU A 13 25.74 9.95 5.25
N ARG A 14 26.62 10.08 4.27
CA ARG A 14 26.66 9.19 3.10
C ARG A 14 26.81 7.71 3.48
N PRO A 15 27.75 7.31 4.37
CA PRO A 15 27.84 5.92 4.83
C PRO A 15 26.54 5.43 5.46
N SER A 16 25.81 6.30 6.16
CA SER A 16 24.53 5.91 6.77
C SER A 16 23.50 5.58 5.69
N ILE A 17 23.34 6.44 4.67
CA ILE A 17 22.38 6.26 3.58
C ILE A 17 22.64 4.95 2.80
N ILE A 18 23.88 4.70 2.39
CA ILE A 18 24.20 3.54 1.55
C ILE A 18 23.98 2.19 2.26
N HIS A 19 24.02 2.17 3.59
CA HIS A 19 23.80 0.96 4.39
C HIS A 19 22.32 0.73 4.75
N ILE A 20 21.42 1.67 4.46
CA ILE A 20 19.98 1.47 4.71
C ILE A 20 19.47 0.35 3.80
N ASN A 21 18.72 -0.58 4.39
CA ASN A 21 18.17 -1.75 3.72
C ASN A 21 16.65 -1.67 3.50
N HIS A 22 15.96 -0.84 4.30
CA HIS A 22 14.51 -0.70 4.28
C HIS A 22 14.08 0.31 3.21
N LEU A 23 13.19 -0.12 2.31
CA LEU A 23 12.69 0.73 1.22
C LEU A 23 11.89 1.91 1.78
N GLU A 24 11.13 1.70 2.86
CA GLU A 24 10.34 2.73 3.52
C GLU A 24 11.20 3.90 3.98
N THR A 25 12.27 3.60 4.72
CA THR A 25 13.20 4.62 5.23
C THR A 25 13.91 5.36 4.10
N LEU A 26 14.34 4.65 3.04
CA LEU A 26 14.96 5.28 1.87
C LEU A 26 13.98 6.21 1.13
N ALA A 27 12.72 5.80 0.97
CA ALA A 27 11.70 6.61 0.35
C ALA A 27 11.41 7.88 1.19
N GLU A 28 11.27 7.74 2.51
CA GLU A 28 11.09 8.89 3.41
C GLU A 28 12.27 9.85 3.34
N ILE A 29 13.51 9.37 3.38
CA ILE A 29 14.70 10.22 3.24
C ILE A 29 14.70 10.96 1.89
N CYS A 30 14.39 10.28 0.79
CA CYS A 30 14.31 10.91 -0.53
C CYS A 30 13.24 12.02 -0.55
N CYS A 31 12.11 11.79 0.12
CA CYS A 31 11.01 12.75 0.17
C CYS A 31 11.34 13.94 1.11
N ILE A 32 11.98 13.72 2.26
CA ILE A 32 12.47 14.79 3.17
C ILE A 32 13.53 15.65 2.48
N LEU A 33 14.53 15.02 1.84
CA LEU A 33 15.59 15.74 1.15
C LEU A 33 15.05 16.60 0.00
N ARG A 34 14.06 16.10 -0.74
CA ARG A 34 13.46 16.84 -1.86
C ARG A 34 12.54 17.95 -1.39
N ILE A 35 11.54 17.62 -0.58
CA ILE A 35 10.45 18.54 -0.24
C ILE A 35 10.91 19.49 0.86
N GLU A 36 11.33 18.96 2.01
CA GLU A 36 11.66 19.80 3.17
C GLU A 36 12.99 20.53 2.96
N MET A 37 14.06 19.81 2.61
CA MET A 37 15.39 20.42 2.57
C MET A 37 15.60 21.29 1.33
N LEU A 38 15.33 20.76 0.13
CA LEU A 38 15.60 21.49 -1.11
C LEU A 38 14.49 22.49 -1.46
N GLU A 39 13.22 22.07 -1.50
CA GLU A 39 12.12 22.94 -1.91
C GLU A 39 11.73 23.95 -0.83
N GLU A 40 11.60 23.57 0.44
CA GLU A 40 11.16 24.51 1.49
C GLU A 40 12.30 25.34 2.09
N HIS A 41 13.48 24.78 2.35
CA HIS A 41 14.55 25.56 3.00
C HIS A 41 15.50 26.26 2.02
N VAL A 42 16.04 25.51 1.05
CA VAL A 42 17.07 26.03 0.14
C VAL A 42 16.50 27.03 -0.86
N GLN A 43 15.33 26.77 -1.48
CA GLN A 43 14.73 27.74 -2.42
C GLN A 43 14.38 29.08 -1.75
N ASN A 44 14.04 29.07 -0.46
CA ASN A 44 13.71 30.29 0.28
C ASN A 44 14.96 31.11 0.70
N HIS A 45 16.17 30.53 0.65
CA HIS A 45 17.41 31.18 1.10
C HIS A 45 18.62 30.82 0.21
N LEU A 46 18.45 30.95 -1.11
CA LEU A 46 19.39 30.48 -2.14
C LEU A 46 20.85 30.94 -1.93
N GLU A 47 21.08 32.23 -1.70
CA GLU A 47 22.44 32.79 -1.61
C GLU A 47 23.22 32.35 -0.36
N ALA A 48 22.52 32.03 0.74
CA ALA A 48 23.16 31.67 2.01
C ALA A 48 23.40 30.15 2.14
N LEU A 49 22.57 29.33 1.47
CA LEU A 49 22.55 27.87 1.63
C LEU A 49 22.99 27.11 0.38
N GLU A 50 23.55 27.76 -0.63
CA GLU A 50 23.98 27.10 -1.88
C GLU A 50 24.87 25.85 -1.62
N GLY A 51 25.89 25.97 -0.75
CA GLY A 51 26.75 24.85 -0.40
C GLY A 51 26.03 23.71 0.32
N PHE A 52 25.02 24.01 1.14
CA PHE A 52 24.19 23.00 1.81
C PHE A 52 23.24 22.32 0.82
N GLY A 53 22.62 23.10 -0.09
CA GLY A 53 21.76 22.59 -1.14
C GLY A 53 22.48 21.60 -2.05
N ASN A 54 23.73 21.88 -2.42
CA ASN A 54 24.56 20.95 -3.19
C ASN A 54 24.76 19.61 -2.46
N ILE A 55 24.98 19.62 -1.15
CA ILE A 55 25.12 18.39 -0.35
C ILE A 55 23.79 17.65 -0.23
N CYS A 56 22.68 18.34 0.04
CA CYS A 56 21.36 17.72 0.08
C CYS A 56 21.00 17.05 -1.25
N LEU A 57 21.35 17.69 -2.38
CA LEU A 57 21.12 17.14 -3.71
C LEU A 57 22.01 15.91 -3.97
N GLN A 58 23.28 15.93 -3.56
CA GLN A 58 24.15 14.75 -3.64
C GLN A 58 23.61 13.59 -2.79
N LEU A 59 23.21 13.85 -1.55
CA LEU A 59 22.62 12.83 -0.67
C LEU A 59 21.29 12.30 -1.23
N LEU A 60 20.49 13.16 -1.87
CA LEU A 60 19.24 12.75 -2.52
C LEU A 60 19.53 11.76 -3.66
N HIS A 61 20.53 12.04 -4.50
CA HIS A 61 20.92 11.13 -5.57
C HIS A 61 21.46 9.79 -5.04
N ASP A 62 22.34 9.80 -4.03
CA ASP A 62 22.83 8.58 -3.40
C ASP A 62 21.66 7.76 -2.79
N ALA A 63 20.70 8.43 -2.14
CA ALA A 63 19.51 7.78 -1.55
C ALA A 63 18.57 7.21 -2.62
N GLN A 64 18.37 7.92 -3.74
CA GLN A 64 17.56 7.47 -4.87
C GLN A 64 18.19 6.26 -5.56
N GLU A 65 19.49 6.29 -5.86
CA GLU A 65 20.20 5.16 -6.45
C GLU A 65 20.09 3.92 -5.54
N ARG A 66 20.28 4.12 -4.24
CA ARG A 66 20.12 3.07 -3.24
C ARG A 66 18.68 2.56 -3.19
N LEU A 67 17.67 3.44 -3.25
CA LEU A 67 16.25 3.09 -3.27
C LEU A 67 15.91 2.24 -4.51
N VAL A 68 16.38 2.64 -5.69
CA VAL A 68 16.19 1.90 -6.95
C VAL A 68 16.81 0.51 -6.85
N PHE A 69 18.05 0.40 -6.36
CA PHE A 69 18.71 -0.89 -6.17
C PHE A 69 17.94 -1.80 -5.21
N ARG A 70 17.54 -1.28 -4.05
CA ARG A 70 16.77 -2.05 -3.05
C ARG A 70 15.38 -2.44 -3.57
N THR A 71 14.78 -1.58 -4.39
CA THR A 71 13.51 -1.88 -5.06
C THR A 71 13.67 -3.06 -5.99
N HIS A 72 14.68 -3.07 -6.85
CA HIS A 72 14.91 -4.18 -7.76
C HIS A 72 15.11 -5.51 -7.02
N LEU A 73 15.90 -5.51 -5.92
CA LEU A 73 16.04 -6.70 -5.07
C LEU A 73 14.70 -7.16 -4.47
N TYR A 74 13.89 -6.23 -3.96
CA TYR A 74 12.57 -6.52 -3.43
C TYR A 74 11.63 -7.10 -4.50
N LEU A 75 11.61 -6.52 -5.70
CA LEU A 75 10.79 -7.03 -6.81
C LEU A 75 11.17 -8.48 -7.16
N GLN A 76 12.46 -8.78 -7.19
CA GLN A 76 12.95 -10.14 -7.45
C GLN A 76 12.58 -11.12 -6.32
N SER A 77 12.79 -10.75 -5.05
CA SER A 77 12.56 -11.68 -3.93
C SER A 77 11.08 -11.85 -3.57
N ASP A 78 10.34 -10.75 -3.49
CA ASP A 78 9.03 -10.70 -2.85
C ASP A 78 7.85 -10.71 -3.82
N ILE A 79 8.11 -10.55 -5.12
CA ILE A 79 7.10 -10.54 -6.18
C ILE A 79 7.37 -11.66 -7.17
N LEU A 80 8.50 -11.61 -7.88
CA LEU A 80 8.86 -12.63 -8.87
C LEU A 80 9.11 -13.99 -8.22
N GLY A 81 9.93 -14.02 -7.16
CA GLY A 81 10.25 -15.22 -6.39
C GLY A 81 9.19 -15.65 -5.38
N TYR A 82 8.02 -15.02 -5.38
CA TYR A 82 6.98 -15.30 -4.38
C TYR A 82 6.41 -16.71 -4.53
N ASN A 83 6.51 -17.52 -3.48
CA ASN A 83 5.89 -18.84 -3.43
C ASN A 83 4.56 -18.78 -2.64
N PRO A 84 3.41 -19.03 -3.29
CA PRO A 84 2.10 -18.90 -2.65
C PRO A 84 1.88 -19.95 -1.57
N SER A 85 1.33 -19.54 -0.43
CA SER A 85 0.90 -20.48 0.61
C SER A 85 -0.39 -21.20 0.20
N PRO A 86 -0.73 -22.33 0.83
CA PRO A 86 -2.00 -23.00 0.58
C PRO A 86 -3.23 -22.09 0.81
N GLY A 87 -3.13 -21.12 1.74
CA GLY A 87 -4.21 -20.17 2.02
C GLY A 87 -4.37 -19.09 0.94
N ASP A 88 -3.31 -18.75 0.22
CA ASP A 88 -3.35 -17.83 -0.92
C ASP A 88 -4.02 -18.47 -2.15
N LEU A 89 -3.89 -19.80 -2.25
CA LEU A 89 -4.45 -20.63 -3.32
C LEU A 89 -5.81 -21.25 -2.96
N ALA A 90 -6.38 -20.91 -1.80
CA ALA A 90 -7.64 -21.47 -1.32
C ALA A 90 -8.86 -20.89 -2.07
N TYR A 91 -8.88 -21.01 -3.39
CA TYR A 91 -9.94 -20.51 -4.26
C TYR A 91 -10.69 -21.68 -4.89
N PRO A 92 -12.06 -21.69 -4.91
CA PRO A 92 -12.98 -20.67 -4.42
C PRO A 92 -13.40 -20.84 -2.95
N SER A 93 -12.86 -21.81 -2.22
CA SER A 93 -13.30 -22.16 -0.87
C SER A 93 -13.24 -20.98 0.11
N LYS A 94 -12.19 -20.15 0.02
CA LYS A 94 -12.06 -18.90 0.79
C LYS A 94 -13.19 -17.91 0.51
N LEU A 95 -13.67 -17.81 -0.74
CA LEU A 95 -14.81 -16.95 -1.08
C LEU A 95 -16.11 -17.47 -0.47
N LYS A 96 -16.36 -18.78 -0.56
CA LYS A 96 -17.58 -19.41 -0.03
C LYS A 96 -17.67 -19.24 1.49
N MET A 97 -16.58 -19.56 2.21
CA MET A 97 -16.52 -19.35 3.66
C MET A 97 -16.80 -17.91 4.06
N MET A 98 -16.30 -16.94 3.28
CA MET A 98 -16.56 -15.53 3.57
C MET A 98 -18.00 -15.10 3.30
N GLU A 99 -18.65 -15.64 2.27
CA GLU A 99 -20.07 -15.39 2.02
C GLU A 99 -20.91 -15.97 3.17
N ASP A 100 -20.62 -17.20 3.61
CA ASP A 100 -21.32 -17.84 4.72
C ASP A 100 -21.21 -17.01 6.02
N ILE A 101 -20.01 -16.48 6.30
CA ILE A 101 -19.78 -15.57 7.44
C ILE A 101 -20.55 -14.25 7.26
N ALA A 102 -20.59 -13.70 6.04
CA ALA A 102 -21.32 -12.47 5.76
C ALA A 102 -22.83 -12.65 5.92
N GLU A 103 -23.38 -13.79 5.50
CA GLU A 103 -24.78 -14.15 5.68
C GLU A 103 -25.15 -14.31 7.16
N SER A 104 -24.31 -15.00 7.96
CA SER A 104 -24.57 -15.18 9.39
C SER A 104 -24.61 -13.84 10.14
N LEU A 105 -23.67 -12.93 9.84
CA LEU A 105 -23.63 -11.58 10.43
C LEU A 105 -24.83 -10.72 10.03
N ARG A 106 -25.29 -10.81 8.78
CA ARG A 106 -26.50 -10.12 8.31
C ARG A 106 -27.74 -10.61 9.05
N GLU A 107 -27.85 -11.92 9.25
CA GLU A 107 -28.96 -12.54 9.95
C GLU A 107 -28.96 -12.20 11.45
N GLU A 108 -27.79 -12.22 12.12
CA GLU A 108 -27.64 -11.74 13.50
C GLU A 108 -28.05 -10.27 13.66
N THR A 109 -27.62 -9.41 12.73
CA THR A 109 -27.99 -7.99 12.72
C THR A 109 -29.49 -7.79 12.50
N ARG A 110 -30.09 -8.58 11.61
CA ARG A 110 -31.54 -8.58 11.35
C ARG A 110 -32.32 -9.01 12.59
N GLN A 111 -31.89 -10.08 13.25
CA GLN A 111 -32.51 -10.57 14.49
C GLN A 111 -32.34 -9.58 15.65
N ALA A 112 -31.19 -8.91 15.76
CA ALA A 112 -30.96 -7.87 16.75
C ALA A 112 -31.86 -6.65 16.53
N LYS A 113 -32.10 -6.23 15.28
CA LYS A 113 -33.05 -5.16 14.94
C LYS A 113 -34.50 -5.56 15.24
N ILE A 114 -34.90 -6.78 14.89
CA ILE A 114 -36.25 -7.30 15.17
C ILE A 114 -36.50 -7.38 16.69
N LYS A 115 -35.55 -7.93 17.46
CA LYS A 115 -35.64 -7.97 18.93
C LYS A 115 -35.77 -6.57 19.53
N LYS A 116 -35.00 -5.57 19.06
CA LYS A 116 -35.10 -4.18 19.51
C LYS A 116 -36.49 -3.55 19.25
N ILE A 117 -37.10 -3.85 18.09
CA ILE A 117 -38.45 -3.37 17.74
C ILE A 117 -39.51 -4.03 18.64
N SER A 118 -39.36 -5.31 18.97
CA SER A 118 -40.29 -6.03 19.85
C SER A 118 -40.23 -5.58 21.32
N VAL A 119 -39.11 -5.04 21.81
CA VAL A 119 -39.04 -4.46 23.18
C VAL A 119 -39.55 -3.02 23.25
N SER A 120 -39.54 -2.28 22.14
CA SER A 120 -40.09 -0.91 22.10
C SER A 120 -41.62 -0.84 22.16
N SER A 121 -42.34 -1.96 22.06
CA SER A 121 -43.80 -2.00 22.23
C SER A 121 -44.27 -2.12 23.69
N ILE A 122 -43.36 -2.17 24.68
CA ILE A 122 -43.74 -2.26 26.11
C ILE A 122 -43.04 -1.27 27.05
N SER A 123 -42.29 -0.29 26.55
CA SER A 123 -41.67 0.71 27.43
C SER A 123 -41.57 2.08 26.78
N SER A 124 -42.67 2.84 26.86
CA SER A 124 -42.62 4.30 26.85
C SER A 124 -42.21 4.80 28.23
N VAL A 125 -40.90 4.87 28.51
CA VAL A 125 -40.29 5.81 29.48
C VAL A 125 -38.80 5.99 29.18
N SER A 126 -38.40 7.26 29.09
CA SER A 126 -37.07 7.91 29.17
C SER A 126 -35.88 6.99 29.48
N SER A 127 -34.69 7.09 28.85
CA SER A 127 -33.72 8.17 29.14
C SER A 127 -32.38 7.95 28.39
N VAL A 128 -31.79 9.06 27.94
CA VAL A 128 -30.37 9.46 28.02
C VAL A 128 -29.27 8.56 27.43
N ASN A 129 -28.67 9.14 26.39
CA ASN A 129 -27.36 8.93 25.78
C ASN A 129 -26.23 8.59 26.76
N SER A 130 -25.39 7.60 26.45
CA SER A 130 -24.01 7.51 26.96
C SER A 130 -23.14 6.72 25.98
N ASN A 131 -22.32 7.48 25.24
CA ASN A 131 -21.13 6.98 24.56
C ASN A 131 -20.20 6.35 25.60
N ASN A 132 -19.61 5.19 25.32
CA ASN A 132 -18.27 4.89 25.78
C ASN A 132 -17.54 4.04 24.74
N GLN A 133 -16.37 4.56 24.41
CA GLN A 133 -15.43 4.15 23.40
C GLN A 133 -14.33 3.42 24.16
N GLU A 134 -14.11 2.14 23.87
CA GLU A 134 -12.96 1.41 24.42
C GLU A 134 -11.97 1.06 23.31
N ASP A 135 -10.74 1.46 23.64
CA ASP A 135 -9.50 1.56 22.92
C ASP A 135 -8.91 0.20 22.56
N ALA A 136 -8.54 0.01 21.29
CA ALA A 136 -7.60 -1.01 20.87
C ALA A 136 -6.80 -0.52 19.65
N GLY A 137 -5.53 -0.18 19.88
CA GLY A 137 -4.45 -0.28 18.89
C GLY A 137 -4.52 0.70 17.71
N ARG A 138 -4.24 1.98 17.98
CA ARG A 138 -4.01 3.02 16.96
C ARG A 138 -2.78 2.66 16.09
N PHE A 139 -2.99 2.17 14.88
CA PHE A 139 -2.03 2.31 13.79
C PHE A 139 -2.25 3.69 13.16
N VAL A 140 -1.22 4.54 13.19
CA VAL A 140 -1.25 5.89 12.62
C VAL A 140 -1.41 5.77 11.10
N PRO A 141 -2.47 6.33 10.47
CA PRO A 141 -2.50 6.46 9.03
C PRO A 141 -1.46 7.51 8.64
N ILE A 142 -0.51 7.15 7.78
CA ILE A 142 0.42 8.09 7.16
C ILE A 142 -0.43 9.13 6.42
N ALA A 143 -0.36 10.37 6.89
CA ALA A 143 -1.01 11.51 6.26
C ALA A 143 -0.46 11.71 4.85
N GLY A 144 -1.34 11.92 3.88
CA GLY A 144 -0.95 12.33 2.52
C GLY A 144 -1.56 11.54 1.36
N PHE A 145 -2.63 10.75 1.56
CA PHE A 145 -3.41 10.23 0.43
C PHE A 145 -4.89 10.55 0.63
N GLU A 146 -5.26 11.82 0.42
CA GLU A 146 -6.62 12.14 0.01
C GLU A 146 -6.66 12.18 -1.53
N PRO A 147 -7.32 11.24 -2.20
CA PRO A 147 -7.71 11.45 -3.59
C PRO A 147 -9.06 12.18 -3.58
N SER A 148 -9.01 13.51 -3.56
CA SER A 148 -10.17 14.35 -3.88
C SER A 148 -10.35 14.42 -5.39
N HIS A 149 -10.83 13.36 -6.03
CA HIS A 149 -11.46 13.47 -7.35
C HIS A 149 -12.60 12.44 -7.47
N LYS A 150 -13.76 12.97 -7.86
CA LYS A 150 -15.03 12.27 -8.04
C LYS A 150 -14.90 11.11 -9.03
N ALA A 151 -14.61 9.90 -8.55
CA ALA A 151 -14.79 8.66 -9.29
C ALA A 151 -16.10 8.00 -8.82
N SER A 152 -17.17 8.31 -9.54
CA SER A 152 -18.37 7.51 -9.56
C SER A 152 -18.04 6.12 -10.12
N SER A 153 -18.61 5.08 -9.51
CA SER A 153 -18.76 3.71 -10.02
C SER A 153 -17.72 2.67 -9.58
N PHE A 154 -17.70 2.31 -8.29
CA PHE A 154 -17.81 0.90 -7.81
C PHE A 154 -17.98 0.86 -6.27
N ASN A 155 -18.95 1.61 -5.74
CA ASN A 155 -19.39 1.45 -4.35
C ASN A 155 -20.37 0.27 -4.24
N LEU A 156 -19.84 -0.95 -4.24
CA LEU A 156 -20.62 -2.12 -3.83
C LEU A 156 -19.84 -2.88 -2.73
N VAL A 157 -20.50 -3.01 -1.57
CA VAL A 157 -20.15 -3.84 -0.38
C VAL A 157 -19.17 -3.17 0.60
N THR A 158 -19.59 -2.30 1.52
CA THR A 158 -20.28 -2.54 2.82
C THR A 158 -19.57 -3.54 3.77
N ASN A 159 -18.87 -2.99 4.78
CA ASN A 159 -18.59 -3.51 6.14
C ASN A 159 -18.53 -5.04 6.37
N SER A 160 -17.81 -5.80 5.54
CA SER A 160 -17.49 -7.22 5.80
C SER A 160 -16.14 -7.35 6.54
N PRO A 161 -15.92 -8.34 7.42
CA PRO A 161 -14.71 -8.47 8.27
C PRO A 161 -13.45 -8.82 7.49
N ALA A 162 -13.55 -9.12 6.20
CA ALA A 162 -12.41 -9.21 5.33
C ALA A 162 -12.05 -7.80 4.88
N ASP A 163 -10.96 -7.27 5.44
CA ASP A 163 -10.34 -6.04 4.96
C ASP A 163 -10.34 -5.99 3.44
N LEU A 164 -10.59 -4.80 2.89
CA LEU A 164 -10.59 -4.50 1.46
C LEU A 164 -9.38 -5.13 0.74
N HIS A 165 -8.25 -5.28 1.45
CA HIS A 165 -6.98 -5.85 0.97
C HIS A 165 -6.66 -7.26 1.50
N GLY A 166 -7.37 -7.78 2.51
CA GLY A 166 -7.13 -9.11 3.08
C GLY A 166 -7.54 -10.26 2.14
N MET A 167 -8.37 -9.94 1.15
CA MET A 167 -8.76 -10.84 0.06
C MET A 167 -7.82 -10.81 -1.14
N TRP A 168 -6.94 -9.81 -1.24
CA TRP A 168 -6.10 -9.64 -2.42
C TRP A 168 -4.94 -10.64 -2.37
N TYR A 169 -4.59 -11.15 -3.54
CA TYR A 169 -3.40 -11.95 -3.69
C TYR A 169 -2.15 -11.16 -3.24
N PRO A 170 -1.26 -11.74 -2.42
CA PRO A 170 -0.21 -10.98 -1.75
C PRO A 170 0.73 -10.18 -2.68
N THR A 171 1.08 -10.71 -3.84
CA THR A 171 1.96 -9.99 -4.79
C THR A 171 1.31 -8.74 -5.37
N VAL A 172 -0.02 -8.74 -5.58
CA VAL A 172 -0.76 -7.54 -6.01
C VAL A 172 -0.64 -6.45 -4.95
N ARG A 173 -0.89 -6.79 -3.68
CA ARG A 173 -0.78 -5.83 -2.57
C ARG A 173 0.64 -5.28 -2.44
N ARG A 174 1.65 -6.16 -2.48
CA ARG A 174 3.08 -5.79 -2.41
C ARG A 174 3.47 -4.84 -3.54
N THR A 175 3.07 -5.16 -4.78
CA THR A 175 3.32 -4.34 -5.96
C THR A 175 2.74 -2.93 -5.78
N LEU A 176 1.45 -2.82 -5.43
CA LEU A 176 0.77 -1.53 -5.32
C LEU A 176 1.34 -0.64 -4.20
N VAL A 177 1.68 -1.23 -3.06
CA VAL A 177 2.34 -0.51 -1.94
C VAL A 177 3.75 -0.06 -2.33
N CYS A 178 4.47 -0.86 -3.11
CA CYS A 178 5.78 -0.47 -3.64
C CYS A 178 5.62 0.71 -4.60
N LEU A 179 4.72 0.63 -5.58
CA LEU A 179 4.49 1.69 -6.58
C LEU A 179 4.09 3.03 -5.94
N SER A 180 3.19 3.02 -4.96
CA SER A 180 2.72 4.26 -4.32
C SER A 180 3.84 5.04 -3.62
N ARG A 181 4.85 4.33 -3.09
CA ARG A 181 6.03 4.93 -2.46
C ARG A 181 7.00 5.45 -3.50
N LEU A 182 7.29 4.66 -4.53
CA LEU A 182 8.21 5.03 -5.59
C LEU A 182 7.73 6.25 -6.38
N TYR A 183 6.42 6.38 -6.58
CA TYR A 183 5.82 7.48 -7.34
C TYR A 183 6.15 8.86 -6.77
N ARG A 184 6.27 8.98 -5.44
CA ARG A 184 6.51 10.27 -4.78
C ARG A 184 7.98 10.66 -4.71
N CYS A 185 8.86 9.67 -4.65
CA CYS A 185 10.26 9.92 -4.31
C CYS A 185 11.24 9.56 -5.45
N LEU A 186 10.75 9.19 -6.64
CA LEU A 186 11.55 8.98 -7.85
C LEU A 186 11.09 9.86 -9.01
N ASP A 187 12.00 10.12 -9.94
CA ASP A 187 11.69 10.88 -11.15
C ASP A 187 10.90 10.01 -12.14
N ARG A 188 10.02 10.66 -12.92
CA ARG A 188 9.08 10.00 -13.84
C ARG A 188 9.69 8.90 -14.72
N PRO A 189 10.83 9.08 -15.42
CA PRO A 189 11.38 8.03 -16.27
C PRO A 189 11.87 6.81 -15.48
N VAL A 190 12.51 7.03 -14.33
CA VAL A 190 13.00 5.95 -13.45
C VAL A 190 11.81 5.18 -12.88
N PHE A 191 10.80 5.90 -12.39
CA PHE A 191 9.57 5.30 -11.89
C PHE A 191 8.86 4.45 -12.95
N GLN A 192 8.74 4.93 -14.19
CA GLN A 192 8.09 4.19 -15.28
C GLN A 192 8.81 2.86 -15.61
N SER A 193 10.14 2.85 -15.53
CA SER A 193 10.92 1.63 -15.77
C SER A 193 10.68 0.58 -14.69
N LEU A 194 10.76 0.98 -13.41
CA LEU A 194 10.52 0.11 -12.27
C LEU A 194 9.06 -0.34 -12.18
N SER A 195 8.11 0.54 -12.49
CA SER A 195 6.69 0.20 -12.40
C SER A 195 6.29 -0.84 -13.43
N ARG A 196 6.83 -0.73 -14.66
CA ARG A 196 6.64 -1.74 -15.69
C ARG A 196 7.21 -3.10 -15.27
N GLU A 197 8.41 -3.12 -14.71
CA GLU A 197 9.03 -4.35 -14.19
C GLU A 197 8.19 -4.98 -13.08
N ALA A 198 7.79 -4.18 -12.08
CA ALA A 198 6.98 -4.64 -10.95
C ALA A 198 5.63 -5.22 -11.38
N ILE A 199 4.95 -4.56 -12.33
CA ILE A 199 3.66 -5.00 -12.87
C ILE A 199 3.83 -6.33 -13.63
N ASN A 200 4.86 -6.46 -14.45
CA ASN A 200 5.14 -7.70 -15.19
C ASN A 200 5.38 -8.87 -14.22
N TYR A 201 6.24 -8.70 -13.21
CA TYR A 201 6.47 -9.75 -12.21
C TYR A 201 5.21 -10.09 -11.40
N CYS A 202 4.35 -9.10 -11.14
CA CYS A 202 3.06 -9.36 -10.51
C CYS A 202 2.15 -10.21 -11.40
N ILE A 203 2.12 -9.96 -12.71
CA ILE A 203 1.35 -10.74 -13.69
C ILE A 203 1.87 -12.17 -13.74
N ASP A 204 3.19 -12.37 -13.83
CA ASP A 204 3.81 -13.70 -13.85
C ASP A 204 3.50 -14.50 -12.56
N SER A 205 3.51 -13.82 -11.41
CA SER A 205 3.14 -14.42 -10.13
C SER A 205 1.66 -14.82 -10.07
N ILE A 206 0.76 -14.02 -10.65
CA ILE A 206 -0.67 -14.35 -10.75
C ILE A 206 -0.88 -15.54 -11.69
N GLU A 207 -0.15 -15.61 -12.80
CA GLU A 207 -0.20 -16.74 -13.73
C GLU A 207 0.26 -18.04 -13.07
N THR A 208 1.37 -17.99 -12.33
CA THR A 208 1.84 -19.14 -11.53
C THR A 208 0.79 -19.59 -10.50
N ALA A 209 0.09 -18.65 -9.86
CA ALA A 209 -0.97 -18.98 -8.91
C ALA A 209 -2.19 -19.61 -9.60
N LYS A 210 -2.58 -19.12 -10.78
CA LYS A 210 -3.64 -19.69 -11.60
C LYS A 210 -3.34 -21.16 -11.93
N GLU A 211 -2.14 -21.47 -12.43
CA GLU A 211 -1.74 -22.86 -12.75
C GLU A 211 -1.84 -23.77 -11.52
N LYS A 212 -1.37 -23.28 -10.35
CA LYS A 212 -1.45 -24.04 -9.09
C LYS A 212 -2.89 -24.23 -8.58
N ILE A 213 -3.80 -23.29 -8.87
CA ILE A 213 -5.23 -23.42 -8.53
C ILE A 213 -5.91 -24.38 -9.50
N GLU A 214 -5.60 -24.31 -10.80
CA GLU A 214 -6.14 -25.22 -11.82
C GLU A 214 -5.80 -26.68 -11.53
N ALA A 215 -4.62 -26.95 -10.97
CA ALA A 215 -4.22 -28.28 -10.52
C ALA A 215 -5.01 -28.81 -9.29
N LYS A 216 -5.66 -27.94 -8.51
CA LYS A 216 -6.34 -28.29 -7.25
C LYS A 216 -7.86 -28.17 -7.32
N ALA A 217 -8.38 -27.31 -8.20
CA ALA A 217 -9.77 -26.95 -8.31
C ALA A 217 -10.24 -27.11 -9.77
N THR A 218 -11.14 -26.25 -10.25
CA THR A 218 -11.59 -26.26 -11.65
C THR A 218 -10.83 -25.23 -12.49
N SER A 219 -10.73 -25.47 -13.80
CA SER A 219 -10.14 -24.51 -14.75
C SER A 219 -10.90 -23.17 -14.74
N LEU A 220 -12.22 -23.20 -14.56
CA LEU A 220 -13.05 -22.00 -14.41
C LEU A 220 -12.67 -21.20 -13.16
N ASP A 221 -12.49 -21.86 -12.02
CA ASP A 221 -12.10 -21.21 -10.77
C ASP A 221 -10.73 -20.52 -10.90
N ALA A 222 -9.77 -21.17 -11.56
CA ALA A 222 -8.45 -20.61 -11.82
C ALA A 222 -8.52 -19.36 -12.72
N LEU A 223 -9.33 -19.40 -13.79
CA LEU A 223 -9.56 -18.25 -14.66
C LEU A 223 -10.25 -17.09 -13.93
N LEU A 224 -11.26 -17.38 -13.11
CA LEU A 224 -11.93 -16.36 -12.29
C LEU A 224 -10.97 -15.70 -11.29
N PHE A 225 -10.09 -16.48 -10.67
CA PHE A 225 -9.02 -15.96 -9.83
C PHE A 225 -8.10 -15.01 -10.62
N GLN A 226 -7.63 -15.41 -11.80
CA GLN A 226 -6.75 -14.60 -12.64
C GLN A 226 -7.42 -13.29 -13.05
N VAL A 227 -8.63 -13.36 -13.61
CA VAL A 227 -9.38 -12.19 -14.08
C VAL A 227 -9.66 -11.22 -12.93
N LYS A 228 -10.09 -11.72 -11.77
CA LYS A 228 -10.33 -10.88 -10.58
C LYS A 228 -9.08 -10.08 -10.21
N HIS A 229 -7.92 -10.72 -10.12
CA HIS A 229 -6.70 -10.06 -9.65
C HIS A 229 -6.09 -9.13 -10.70
N LEU A 230 -6.20 -9.45 -11.99
CA LEU A 230 -5.78 -8.55 -13.06
C LEU A 230 -6.67 -7.31 -13.15
N LEU A 231 -7.98 -7.44 -12.91
CA LEU A 231 -8.88 -6.29 -12.85
C LEU A 231 -8.56 -5.38 -11.67
N ILE A 232 -8.29 -5.96 -10.49
CA ILE A 232 -7.83 -5.19 -9.32
C ILE A 232 -6.52 -4.46 -9.65
N LEU A 233 -5.53 -5.17 -10.21
CA LEU A 233 -4.25 -4.57 -10.56
C LEU A 233 -4.44 -3.40 -11.55
N ARG A 234 -5.24 -3.60 -12.61
CA ARG A 234 -5.54 -2.56 -13.61
C ARG A 234 -6.19 -1.32 -13.00
N GLU A 235 -7.19 -1.50 -12.14
CA GLU A 235 -7.91 -0.40 -11.50
C GLU A 235 -6.97 0.40 -10.59
N GLN A 236 -6.15 -0.30 -9.81
CA GLN A 236 -5.28 0.33 -8.83
C GLN A 236 -4.03 1.01 -9.44
N ILE A 237 -3.65 0.67 -10.67
CA ILE A 237 -2.55 1.37 -11.38
C ILE A 237 -3.01 2.59 -12.18
N ALA A 238 -4.31 2.80 -12.37
CA ALA A 238 -4.85 3.94 -13.12
C ALA A 238 -4.33 5.32 -12.62
N PRO A 239 -4.15 5.55 -11.30
CA PRO A 239 -3.59 6.81 -10.80
C PRO A 239 -2.12 7.07 -11.16
N PHE A 240 -1.38 6.04 -11.61
CA PHE A 240 0.05 6.13 -11.92
C PHE A 240 0.35 6.32 -13.43
N GLN A 241 -0.68 6.47 -14.26
CA GLN A 241 -0.57 6.65 -15.72
C GLN A 241 -0.28 8.10 -16.10
#